data_AF-A0A527ZDG4-F1
#
_entry.id   AF-A0A527ZDG4-F1
#
_cell.length_a   1.000
_cell.length_b   1.000
_cell.length_c   1.000
_cell.angle_alpha   90.00
_cell.angle_beta   90.00
_cell.angle_gamma   90.00
#
_symmetry.space_group_name_H-M   'P 1'
#
loop_
_entity.id
_entity.type
_entity.pdbx_description
1 polymer ?
#
loop_
_entity_poly.entity_id
_entity_poly.type
_entity_poly.pdbx_seq_one_letter_code
_entity_poly.pdbx_strand_id
1 'polypeptide(L)' 'RYARGKQGAIEAVRAGFVFPDTNAHGQGENPQWVYTVVFDGAEIWGEGADPTLTVSIDAWESYLEPA' A
#
# COMPACT_ATOMS: atom_id res chain seq x y z
N ARG A 1 -10.09 -1.16 2.56
CA ARG A 1 -10.96 -0.21 1.81
C ARG A 1 -10.49 1.23 1.97
N TYR A 2 -10.06 1.65 3.17
CA TYR A 2 -9.70 3.03 3.50
C TYR A 2 -8.54 3.64 2.70
N ALA A 3 -7.60 2.82 2.19
CA ALA A 3 -6.47 3.30 1.39
C ALA A 3 -6.66 3.22 -0.13
N ARG A 4 -7.79 2.71 -0.63
CA ARG A 4 -8.02 2.63 -2.09
C ARG A 4 -8.27 4.03 -2.65
N GLY A 5 -7.59 4.37 -3.74
CA GLY A 5 -7.71 5.69 -4.39
C GLY A 5 -7.14 6.84 -3.56
N LYS A 6 -6.23 6.52 -2.62
CA LYS A 6 -5.55 7.49 -1.77
C LYS A 6 -4.13 7.70 -2.24
N GLN A 7 -3.63 8.92 -2.11
CA GLN A 7 -2.27 9.27 -2.51
C GLN A 7 -1.32 9.22 -1.32
N GLY A 8 -0.19 8.55 -1.46
CA GLY A 8 0.84 8.47 -0.42
C GLY A 8 2.25 8.45 -1.01
N ALA A 9 3.26 8.54 -0.15
CA ALA A 9 4.67 8.54 -0.53
C ALA A 9 5.31 7.17 -0.24
N ILE A 10 6.18 6.71 -1.14
CA ILE A 10 6.96 5.49 -0.92
C ILE A 10 8.09 5.80 0.08
N GLU A 11 8.08 5.13 1.22
CA GLU A 11 9.12 5.23 2.25
C GLU A 11 10.16 4.11 2.11
N ALA A 12 9.72 2.90 1.75
CA ALA A 12 10.59 1.75 1.61
C ALA A 12 10.15 0.81 0.47
N VAL A 13 11.12 0.05 -0.05
CA VAL A 13 10.93 -0.91 -1.13
C VAL A 13 11.53 -2.26 -0.73
N ARG A 14 10.77 -3.34 -0.90
CA ARG A 14 11.17 -4.72 -0.62
C ARG A 14 10.87 -5.59 -1.84
N ALA A 15 11.75 -6.53 -2.17
CA ALA A 15 11.59 -7.42 -3.32
C ALA A 15 11.29 -8.86 -2.89
N GLY A 16 10.71 -9.64 -3.80
CA GLY A 16 10.61 -11.10 -3.68
C GLY A 16 9.51 -11.61 -2.76
N PHE A 17 8.43 -10.84 -2.57
CA PHE A 17 7.29 -11.28 -1.76
C PHE A 17 6.25 -11.98 -2.64
N VAL A 18 5.76 -13.13 -2.16
CA VAL A 18 4.64 -13.87 -2.77
C VAL A 18 3.43 -12.96 -2.90
N PHE A 19 2.82 -12.93 -4.08
CA PHE A 19 1.62 -12.15 -4.33
C PHE A 19 0.38 -12.88 -3.81
N PRO A 20 -0.36 -12.28 -2.86
CA PRO A 20 -1.44 -12.97 -2.16
C PRO A 20 -2.60 -13.34 -3.08
N ASP A 21 -2.94 -12.52 -4.08
CA ASP A 21 -4.09 -12.80 -4.95
C ASP A 21 -3.89 -14.06 -5.80
N THR A 22 -2.71 -14.28 -6.37
CA THR A 22 -2.47 -15.52 -7.13
C THR A 22 -2.30 -16.71 -6.21
N ASN A 23 -1.57 -16.53 -5.11
CA ASN A 23 -1.26 -17.61 -4.19
C ASN A 23 -2.52 -18.16 -3.50
N ALA A 24 -3.43 -17.29 -3.05
CA ALA A 24 -4.68 -17.69 -2.42
C ALA A 24 -5.63 -18.47 -3.35
N HIS A 25 -5.50 -18.27 -4.67
CA HIS A 25 -6.32 -18.95 -5.69
C HIS A 25 -5.56 -20.10 -6.40
N GLY A 26 -4.43 -20.54 -5.86
CA GLY A 26 -3.64 -21.65 -6.42
C GLY A 26 -3.02 -21.36 -7.78
N GLN A 27 -2.84 -20.09 -8.14
CA GLN A 27 -2.25 -19.65 -9.41
C GLN A 27 -0.73 -19.43 -9.32
N GLY A 28 -0.10 -19.90 -8.24
CA GLY A 28 1.34 -19.77 -7.99
C GLY A 28 1.74 -18.48 -7.27
N GLU A 29 3.04 -18.37 -6.98
CA GLU A 29 3.57 -17.35 -6.08
C GLU A 29 3.63 -15.94 -6.68
N ASN A 30 3.82 -15.81 -7.99
CA ASN A 30 3.90 -14.54 -8.74
C ASN A 30 4.59 -13.40 -7.96
N PRO A 31 5.88 -13.54 -7.59
CA PRO A 31 6.53 -12.62 -6.68
C PRO A 31 6.53 -11.19 -7.22
N GLN A 32 6.17 -10.22 -6.37
CA GLN A 32 6.22 -8.79 -6.72
C GLN A 32 7.04 -7.99 -5.70
N TRP A 33 7.31 -6.74 -6.06
CA TRP A 33 7.79 -5.74 -5.13
C TRP A 33 6.68 -5.37 -4.15
N VAL A 34 7.08 -5.09 -2.91
CA VAL A 34 6.22 -4.56 -1.86
C VAL A 34 6.78 -3.20 -1.45
N TYR A 35 5.90 -2.21 -1.47
CA TYR A 35 6.20 -0.83 -1.14
C TYR A 35 5.54 -0.48 0.17
N THR A 36 6.31 0.08 1.10
CA THR A 36 5.75 0.74 2.28
C THR A 36 5.34 2.14 1.86
N VAL A 37 4.04 2.38 1.78
CA VAL A 37 3.46 3.67 1.41
C VAL A 37 2.96 4.37 2.67
N VAL A 38 3.40 5.61 2.88
CA VAL A 38 3.00 6.45 4.00
C VAL A 38 1.99 7.49 3.51
N PHE A 39 0.87 7.58 4.24
CA PHE A 39 -0.21 8.51 4.00
C PHE A 39 -0.34 9.47 5.17
N ASP A 40 -0.69 10.72 4.89
CA ASP A 40 -1.13 11.65 5.91
C ASP A 40 -2.45 11.13 6.53
N GLY A 41 -2.62 11.33 7.84
CA GLY A 41 -3.84 10.94 8.54
C GLY A 41 -5.10 11.57 7.92
N ALA A 42 -4.98 12.80 7.43
CA ALA A 42 -6.07 13.52 6.76
C ALA A 42 -6.44 12.91 5.40
N GLU A 43 -5.48 12.31 4.68
CA GLU A 43 -5.78 11.64 3.42
C GLU A 43 -6.65 10.39 3.64
N ILE A 44 -6.39 9.65 4.73
CA ILE A 44 -7.15 8.43 5.05
C ILE A 44 -8.47 8.75 5.76
N TRP A 45 -8.46 9.67 6.73
CA TRP A 45 -9.56 9.89 7.67
C TRP A 45 -10.28 11.24 7.50
N GLY A 46 -9.79 12.13 6.64
CA GLY A 46 -10.35 13.47 6.40
C GLY A 46 -9.79 14.55 7.32
N GLU A 47 -10.22 15.81 7.11
CA GLU A 47 -9.66 17.02 7.74
C GLU A 47 -9.70 17.03 9.29
N GLY A 48 -10.54 16.21 9.92
CA GLY A 48 -10.61 16.09 11.38
C GLY A 48 -9.55 15.17 11.99
N ALA A 49 -8.69 14.56 11.18
CA ALA A 49 -7.60 13.72 11.66
C ALA A 49 -6.54 14.55 12.40
N ASP A 50 -5.86 13.91 13.35
CA ASP A 50 -4.67 14.50 13.99
C ASP A 50 -3.62 14.82 12.89
N PRO A 51 -3.14 16.07 12.77
CA PRO A 51 -2.20 16.46 11.73
C PRO A 51 -0.81 15.82 11.87
N THR A 52 -0.52 15.19 13.00
CA THR A 52 0.72 14.45 13.24
C THR A 52 0.58 12.95 12.98
N LEU A 53 -0.64 12.47 12.72
CA LEU A 53 -0.90 11.07 12.43
C LEU A 53 -0.44 10.72 11.01
N THR A 54 0.32 9.65 10.89
CA THR A 54 0.64 9.01 9.62
C THR A 54 0.15 7.57 9.61
N VAL A 55 -0.28 7.08 8.45
CA VAL A 55 -0.65 5.67 8.24
C VAL A 55 0.34 5.06 7.27
N SER A 56 1.01 3.98 7.69
CA SER A 56 1.94 3.22 6.84
C SER A 56 1.30 1.90 6.43
N ILE A 57 1.36 1.59 5.13
CA ILE A 57 0.74 0.39 4.53
C ILE A 57 1.72 -0.25 3.57
N ASP A 58 1.91 -1.55 3.71
CA ASP A 58 2.62 -2.36 2.71
C ASP A 58 1.66 -2.75 1.58
N ALA A 59 2.00 -2.36 0.35
CA ALA A 59 1.23 -2.64 -0.85
C ALA A 59 2.09 -3.33 -1.91
N TRP A 60 1.54 -4.35 -2.56
CA TRP A 60 2.17 -4.98 -3.72
C TRP A 60 2.16 -4.02 -4.91
N GLU A 61 3.17 -4.11 -5.78
CA GLU A 61 3.36 -3.27 -6.96
C GLU A 61 2.08 -3.09 -7.79
N SER A 62 1.37 -4.20 -8.04
CA SER A 62 0.13 -4.21 -8.83
C SER A 62 -1.05 -3.47 -8.19
N TYR A 63 -0.97 -3.06 -6.92
CA TYR A 63 -1.99 -2.26 -6.24
C TYR A 63 -1.75 -0.75 -6.36
N LEU A 64 -0.62 -0.34 -6.92
CA LEU A 64 -0.19 1.05 -6.99
C LEU A 64 -0.20 1.54 -8.44
N GLU A 65 -0.46 2.83 -8.61
CA GLU A 65 -0.34 3.56 -9.87
C GLU A 65 0.48 4.83 -9.61
N PRO A 66 1.31 5.29 -10.57
CA PRO A 66 1.92 6.61 -10.48
C PRO A 66 0.86 7.70 -10.34
N ALA A 67 1.14 8.69 -9.49
CA ALA A 67 0.23 9.79 -9.20
C ALA A 67 0.09 10.80 -10.37
#